data_AF-A0A353Z375-F1
#
_entry.id   AF-A0A353Z375-F1
#
_cell.length_a   1.000
_cell.length_b   1.000
_cell.length_c   1.000
_cell.angle_alpha   90.00
_cell.angle_beta   90.00
_cell.angle_gamma   90.00
#
_symmetry.space_group_name_H-M   'P 1'
#
loop_
_entity.id
_entity.type
_entity.pdbx_description
1 polymer ?
#
loop_
_entity_poly.entity_id
_entity_poly.type
_entity_poly.pdbx_seq_one_letter_code
_entity_poly.pdbx_strand_id
1 'polypeptide(L)'
;MRCFIFGTGRCGTVAIAQAFKNAINYTVANESLCSLLEYPDNHIEVNPQLRLRMDELVQKYPDAIFVWLKRNTKAVEKSYANLDNKMWIEAWWSFNNKIRPTENTAAAVIAVRNIEKMCEDAWKTIKNKKCRSIKMDIDFIKNDFINLWNTLGCEGDLKSAINSLKVPVNTTAERNKY
;
A
#
# COMPACT_ATOMS: atom_id res chain seq x y z
N MET A 1 14.55 -12.92 -2.90
CA MET A 1 14.40 -11.49 -2.52
C MET A 1 12.95 -11.22 -2.12
N ARG A 2 12.66 -10.31 -1.18
CA ARG A 2 11.29 -9.95 -0.78
C ARG A 2 11.01 -8.47 -0.99
N CYS A 3 9.77 -8.12 -1.29
CA CYS A 3 9.31 -6.74 -1.44
C CYS A 3 8.06 -6.50 -0.59
N PHE A 4 8.07 -5.42 0.18
CA PHE A 4 6.96 -5.02 1.04
C PHE A 4 6.47 -3.64 0.63
N ILE A 5 5.24 -3.56 0.13
CA ILE A 5 4.63 -2.31 -0.36
C ILE A 5 3.54 -1.86 0.61
N PHE A 6 3.75 -0.69 1.22
CA PHE A 6 2.83 -0.10 2.20
C PHE A 6 2.42 1.32 1.81
N GLY A 7 1.41 1.86 2.50
CA GLY A 7 0.93 3.22 2.28
C GLY A 7 -0.31 3.53 3.11
N THR A 8 -1.02 4.59 2.74
CA THR A 8 -2.16 5.10 3.51
C THR A 8 -3.43 4.25 3.39
N GLY A 9 -3.46 3.28 2.46
CA GLY A 9 -4.70 2.75 1.93
C GLY A 9 -5.33 3.75 0.95
N ARG A 10 -6.09 3.24 -0.02
CA ARG A 10 -6.65 4.04 -1.15
C ARG A 10 -5.60 4.78 -2.00
N CYS A 11 -4.33 4.38 -1.89
CA CYS A 11 -3.21 4.92 -2.66
C CYS A 11 -2.84 4.09 -3.91
N GLY A 12 -3.72 3.17 -4.35
CA GLY A 12 -3.48 2.36 -5.56
C GLY A 12 -2.84 0.99 -5.33
N THR A 13 -2.80 0.50 -4.09
CA THR A 13 -2.25 -0.82 -3.75
C THR A 13 -2.85 -1.97 -4.55
N VAL A 14 -4.18 -1.97 -4.79
CA VAL A 14 -4.84 -3.01 -5.60
C VAL A 14 -4.31 -3.04 -7.04
N ALA A 15 -4.13 -1.86 -7.65
CA ALA A 15 -3.59 -1.77 -9.01
C ALA A 15 -2.13 -2.24 -9.06
N ILE A 16 -1.33 -1.89 -8.05
CA ILE A 16 0.07 -2.33 -7.93
C ILE A 16 0.16 -3.85 -7.77
N ALA A 17 -0.65 -4.44 -6.89
CA ALA A 17 -0.69 -5.89 -6.72
C ALA A 17 -1.09 -6.59 -8.03
N GLN A 18 -2.09 -6.06 -8.76
CA GLN A 18 -2.51 -6.60 -10.04
C GLN A 18 -1.41 -6.48 -11.10
N ALA A 19 -0.67 -5.38 -11.14
CA ALA A 19 0.44 -5.19 -12.07
C ALA A 19 1.55 -6.21 -11.84
N PHE A 20 1.92 -6.46 -10.58
CA PHE A 20 2.93 -7.44 -10.23
C PHE A 20 2.53 -8.88 -10.51
N LYS A 21 1.25 -9.22 -10.70
CA LYS A 21 0.86 -10.58 -11.16
C LYS A 21 1.42 -10.96 -12.53
N ASN A 22 1.92 -9.99 -13.31
CA ASN A 22 2.61 -10.26 -14.57
C ASN A 22 4.08 -10.68 -14.36
N ALA A 23 4.61 -10.59 -13.13
CA ALA A 23 5.93 -11.08 -12.79
C ALA A 23 5.85 -12.59 -12.51
N ILE A 24 6.52 -13.41 -13.32
CA ILE A 24 6.39 -14.88 -13.26
C ILE A 24 7.30 -15.52 -12.21
N ASN A 25 8.36 -14.82 -11.80
CA ASN A 25 9.35 -15.30 -10.85
C ASN A 25 9.09 -14.81 -9.41
N TYR A 26 7.98 -14.10 -9.17
CA TYR A 26 7.55 -13.67 -7.84
C TYR A 26 6.12 -14.12 -7.57
N THR A 27 5.88 -14.56 -6.33
CA THR A 27 4.52 -14.65 -5.80
C THR A 27 4.06 -13.27 -5.36
N VAL A 28 2.77 -12.98 -5.53
CA VAL A 28 2.20 -11.67 -5.20
C VAL A 28 0.93 -11.86 -4.40
N ALA A 29 0.86 -11.17 -3.28
CA ALA A 29 -0.33 -11.17 -2.45
C ALA A 29 -0.74 -9.75 -2.05
N ASN A 30 -2.04 -9.58 -1.79
CA ASN A 30 -2.62 -8.34 -1.31
C ASN A 30 -3.30 -8.61 0.03
N GLU A 31 -2.76 -8.03 1.10
CA GLU A 31 -3.30 -8.12 2.47
C GLU A 31 -3.41 -9.58 3.01
N SER A 32 -2.40 -10.42 2.76
CA SER A 32 -2.52 -11.87 2.99
C SER A 32 -2.15 -12.37 4.38
N LEU A 33 -1.10 -11.82 5.00
CA LEU A 33 -0.42 -12.47 6.14
C LEU A 33 -0.05 -11.49 7.28
N CYS A 34 -0.96 -10.56 7.59
CA CYS A 34 -0.72 -9.49 8.57
C CYS A 34 -0.40 -9.99 10.00
N SER A 35 -0.85 -11.21 10.37
CA SER A 35 -0.70 -11.76 11.73
C SER A 35 0.62 -12.50 11.98
N LEU A 36 1.12 -13.27 11.02
CA LEU A 36 2.31 -14.12 11.21
C LEU A 36 3.61 -13.49 10.68
N LEU A 37 3.52 -12.51 9.77
CA LEU A 37 4.66 -11.92 9.06
C LEU A 37 5.61 -12.99 8.49
N GLU A 38 5.07 -14.10 7.99
CA GLU A 38 5.81 -15.18 7.34
C GLU A 38 5.65 -15.07 5.83
N TYR A 39 6.69 -14.67 5.12
CA TYR A 39 6.66 -14.51 3.67
C TYR A 39 7.71 -15.41 3.01
N PRO A 40 7.35 -16.16 1.95
CA PRO A 40 8.30 -16.99 1.23
C PRO A 40 9.35 -16.14 0.50
N ASP A 41 10.42 -16.79 0.03
CA ASP A 41 11.34 -16.12 -0.88
C ASP A 41 10.63 -15.76 -2.19
N ASN A 42 11.10 -14.69 -2.84
CA ASN A 42 10.54 -14.18 -4.09
C ASN A 42 9.05 -13.87 -3.93
N HIS A 43 8.75 -13.07 -2.90
CA HIS A 43 7.41 -12.65 -2.57
C HIS A 43 7.28 -11.12 -2.57
N ILE A 44 6.18 -10.63 -3.13
CA ILE A 44 5.76 -9.24 -3.07
C ILE A 44 4.45 -9.18 -2.27
N GLU A 45 4.52 -8.64 -1.06
CA GLU A 45 3.31 -8.37 -0.27
C GLU A 45 2.94 -6.89 -0.45
N VAL A 46 1.71 -6.67 -0.93
CA VAL A 46 1.11 -5.35 -1.02
C VAL A 46 0.07 -5.22 0.07
N ASN A 47 0.37 -4.45 1.11
CA ASN A 47 -0.53 -4.31 2.24
C ASN A 47 -0.31 -2.97 2.95
N PRO A 48 -1.29 -2.05 2.90
CA PRO A 48 -1.18 -0.76 3.59
C PRO A 48 -0.87 -0.89 5.08
N GLN A 49 -1.35 -1.95 5.74
CA GLN A 49 -1.23 -2.15 7.18
C GLN A 49 0.16 -2.58 7.65
N LEU A 50 1.08 -2.94 6.75
CA LEU A 50 2.46 -3.28 7.13
C LEU A 50 3.15 -2.14 7.90
N ARG A 51 2.71 -0.88 7.69
CA ARG A 51 3.16 0.29 8.46
C ARG A 51 3.00 0.12 9.99
N LEU A 52 2.05 -0.70 10.43
CA LEU A 52 1.77 -0.94 11.85
C LEU A 52 2.79 -1.86 12.52
N ARG A 53 3.50 -2.68 11.74
CA ARG A 53 4.45 -3.68 12.22
C ARG A 53 5.82 -3.53 11.55
N MET A 54 6.16 -2.29 11.17
CA MET A 54 7.36 -2.04 10.38
C MET A 54 8.63 -2.42 11.14
N ASP A 55 8.69 -2.17 12.45
CA ASP A 55 9.85 -2.53 13.29
C ASP A 55 10.12 -4.04 13.27
N GLU A 56 9.08 -4.87 13.29
CA GLU A 56 9.20 -6.33 13.22
C GLU A 56 9.63 -6.79 11.83
N LEU A 57 9.04 -6.20 10.78
CA LEU A 57 9.36 -6.55 9.39
C LEU A 57 10.82 -6.24 9.03
N VAL A 58 11.33 -5.07 9.39
CA VAL A 58 12.72 -4.68 9.08
C VAL A 58 13.74 -5.50 9.88
N GLN A 59 13.36 -5.98 11.07
CA GLN A 59 14.18 -6.88 11.86
C GLN A 59 14.22 -8.29 11.24
N LYS A 60 13.08 -8.79 10.78
CA LYS A 60 12.94 -10.14 10.24
C LYS A 60 13.49 -10.28 8.82
N TYR A 61 13.30 -9.26 7.99
CA TYR A 61 13.68 -9.25 6.58
C TYR A 61 14.55 -8.03 6.24
N PRO A 62 15.77 -7.94 6.81
CA PRO A 62 16.63 -6.76 6.65
C PRO A 62 17.14 -6.56 5.21
N ASP A 63 17.15 -7.63 4.41
CA ASP A 63 17.57 -7.66 3.01
C ASP A 63 16.45 -7.31 2.02
N ALA A 64 15.19 -7.25 2.49
CA ALA A 64 14.04 -6.92 1.66
C ALA A 64 14.05 -5.48 1.15
N ILE A 65 13.26 -5.24 0.11
CA ILE A 65 12.98 -3.89 -0.40
C ILE A 65 11.66 -3.41 0.20
N PHE A 66 11.70 -2.25 0.86
CA PHE A 66 10.54 -1.61 1.45
C PHE A 66 10.07 -0.45 0.57
N VAL A 67 8.81 -0.47 0.18
CA VAL A 67 8.24 0.50 -0.75
C VAL A 67 7.14 1.29 -0.06
N TRP A 68 7.28 2.61 -0.01
CA TRP A 68 6.20 3.49 0.37
C TRP A 68 5.48 4.00 -0.87
N LEU A 69 4.27 3.48 -1.11
CA LEU A 69 3.37 3.94 -2.17
C LEU A 69 2.55 5.14 -1.69
N LYS A 70 2.79 6.28 -2.32
CA LYS A 70 2.12 7.55 -2.08
C LYS A 70 1.05 7.81 -3.13
N ARG A 71 0.13 8.69 -2.76
CA ARG A 71 -0.87 9.31 -3.61
C ARG A 71 -1.12 10.71 -3.08
N ASN A 72 -1.59 11.63 -3.94
CA ASN A 72 -2.07 12.92 -3.49
C ASN A 72 -3.02 12.80 -2.27
N THR A 73 -2.64 13.43 -1.15
CA THR A 73 -3.39 13.34 0.11
C THR A 73 -4.84 13.80 -0.04
N LYS A 74 -5.12 14.85 -0.83
CA LYS A 74 -6.50 15.31 -1.06
C LYS A 74 -7.34 14.28 -1.82
N ALA A 75 -6.75 13.55 -2.75
CA ALA A 75 -7.42 12.45 -3.43
C ALA A 75 -7.72 11.29 -2.46
N VAL A 76 -6.82 11.00 -1.52
CA VAL A 76 -7.04 9.97 -0.48
C VAL A 76 -8.13 10.41 0.50
N GLU A 77 -8.06 11.64 1.03
CA GLU A 77 -9.10 12.25 1.89
C GLU A 77 -10.48 12.16 1.23
N LYS A 78 -10.59 12.60 -0.04
CA LYS A 78 -11.84 12.53 -0.80
C LYS A 78 -12.33 11.08 -0.96
N SER A 79 -11.43 10.14 -1.26
CA SER A 79 -11.83 8.73 -1.38
C SER A 79 -12.38 8.20 -0.06
N TYR A 80 -11.78 8.52 1.08
CA TYR A 80 -12.23 8.01 2.38
C TYR A 80 -13.52 8.69 2.86
N ALA A 81 -13.77 9.93 2.45
CA ALA A 81 -15.00 10.65 2.78
C ALA A 81 -16.25 10.09 2.05
N ASN A 82 -16.07 9.32 0.97
CA ASN A 82 -17.18 8.68 0.26
C ASN A 82 -17.96 7.71 1.16
N LEU A 83 -19.28 7.64 0.98
CA LEU A 83 -20.21 6.82 1.78
C LEU A 83 -19.82 5.33 1.81
N ASP A 84 -19.29 4.81 0.70
CA ASP A 84 -18.82 3.40 0.60
C ASP A 84 -17.68 3.06 1.56
N ASN A 85 -17.03 4.06 2.17
CA ASN A 85 -15.94 3.87 3.14
C ASN A 85 -16.35 4.23 4.58
N LYS A 86 -17.65 4.46 4.84
CA LYS A 86 -18.16 4.82 6.17
C LYS A 86 -17.78 3.80 7.24
N MET A 87 -17.91 2.50 6.96
CA MET A 87 -17.54 1.43 7.90
C MET A 87 -16.05 1.47 8.27
N TRP A 88 -15.19 1.77 7.30
CA TRP A 88 -13.75 1.86 7.57
C TRP A 88 -13.43 3.05 8.46
N ILE A 89 -14.06 4.20 8.20
CA ILE A 89 -13.90 5.39 9.04
C ILE A 89 -14.41 5.10 10.45
N GLU A 90 -15.57 4.46 10.59
CA GLU A 90 -16.11 4.01 11.86
C GLU A 90 -15.15 3.11 12.63
N ALA A 91 -14.64 2.06 11.98
CA ALA A 91 -13.65 1.17 12.56
C ALA A 91 -12.40 1.94 13.02
N TRP A 92 -11.85 2.82 12.18
CA TRP A 92 -10.66 3.60 12.53
C TRP A 92 -10.88 4.43 13.80
N TRP A 93 -12.02 5.12 13.92
CA TRP A 93 -12.32 5.93 15.11
C TRP A 93 -12.55 5.08 16.35
N SER A 94 -13.24 3.93 16.22
CA SER A 94 -13.46 2.99 17.32
C SER A 94 -12.14 2.42 17.86
N PHE A 95 -11.18 2.08 16.98
CA PHE A 95 -9.89 1.54 17.41
C PHE A 95 -8.96 2.59 18.02
N ASN A 96 -9.08 3.85 17.61
CA ASN A 96 -8.17 4.91 18.06
C ASN A 96 -8.65 5.65 19.33
N ASN A 97 -9.83 5.32 19.87
CA ASN A 97 -10.40 5.91 21.10
C ASN A 97 -10.35 7.46 21.15
N LYS A 98 -10.52 8.11 19.99
CA LYS A 98 -10.53 9.58 19.88
C LYS A 98 -11.95 10.11 19.72
N ILE A 99 -12.17 11.36 20.11
CA ILE A 99 -13.43 12.07 19.83
C ILE A 99 -13.57 12.24 18.32
N ARG A 100 -14.56 11.55 17.75
CA ARG A 100 -14.87 11.59 16.32
C ARG A 100 -15.63 12.87 15.97
N PRO A 101 -15.22 13.64 14.96
CA PRO A 101 -16.03 14.71 14.40
C PRO A 101 -17.37 14.17 13.86
N THR A 102 -18.44 14.93 14.07
CA THR A 102 -19.77 14.57 13.55
C THR A 102 -19.82 14.55 12.02
N GLU A 103 -19.08 15.45 11.37
CA GLU A 103 -18.97 15.50 9.91
C GLU A 103 -18.02 14.42 9.38
N ASN A 104 -18.52 13.59 8.45
CA ASN A 104 -17.74 12.49 7.88
C ASN A 104 -16.49 12.95 7.12
N THR A 105 -16.57 14.09 6.41
CA THR A 105 -15.42 14.66 5.69
C THR A 105 -14.31 15.04 6.66
N ALA A 106 -14.63 15.77 7.73
CA ALA A 106 -13.66 16.14 8.75
C ALA A 106 -13.06 14.90 9.45
N ALA A 107 -13.91 13.90 9.75
CA ALA A 107 -13.48 12.62 10.30
C ALA A 107 -12.49 11.89 9.38
N ALA A 108 -12.73 11.88 8.07
CA ALA A 108 -11.84 11.28 7.07
C ALA A 108 -10.52 12.04 6.94
N VAL A 109 -10.54 13.37 6.92
CA VAL A 109 -9.33 14.21 6.87
C VAL A 109 -8.41 13.91 8.04
N ILE A 110 -8.95 13.86 9.27
CA ILE A 110 -8.15 13.58 10.46
C ILE A 110 -7.60 12.15 10.44
N ALA A 111 -8.41 11.16 10.04
CA ALA A 111 -7.97 9.77 9.95
C ALA A 111 -6.82 9.61 8.94
N VAL A 112 -6.96 10.19 7.74
CA VAL A 112 -5.94 10.12 6.68
C VAL A 112 -4.64 10.78 7.12
N ARG A 113 -4.69 11.97 7.73
CA ARG A 113 -3.49 12.65 8.26
C ARG A 113 -2.76 11.82 9.31
N ASN A 114 -3.50 11.20 10.23
CA ASN A 114 -2.89 10.33 11.23
C ASN A 114 -2.23 9.11 10.57
N ILE A 115 -2.86 8.52 9.57
CA ILE A 115 -2.30 7.38 8.85
C ILE A 115 -1.08 7.77 8.02
N GLU A 116 -1.09 8.95 7.40
CA GLU A 116 0.08 9.48 6.69
C GLU A 116 1.27 9.64 7.65
N LYS A 117 1.02 10.16 8.86
CA LYS A 117 2.04 10.20 9.92
C LYS A 117 2.54 8.80 10.31
N MET A 118 1.67 7.80 10.41
CA MET A 118 2.10 6.42 10.67
C MET A 118 2.97 5.86 9.53
N CYS A 119 2.67 6.20 8.27
CA CYS A 119 3.52 5.85 7.14
C CYS A 119 4.88 6.56 7.20
N GLU A 120 4.92 7.83 7.61
CA GLU A 120 6.16 8.57 7.82
C GLU A 120 7.02 7.94 8.92
N ASP A 121 6.41 7.53 10.02
CA ASP A 121 7.12 6.89 11.13
C ASP A 121 7.65 5.52 10.73
N ALA A 122 6.86 4.70 10.02
CA ALA A 122 7.33 3.45 9.41
C ALA A 122 8.51 3.70 8.44
N TRP A 123 8.42 4.74 7.62
CA TRP A 123 9.52 5.13 6.73
C TRP A 123 10.79 5.51 7.51
N LYS A 124 10.67 6.27 8.61
CA LYS A 124 11.81 6.59 9.48
C LYS A 124 12.44 5.32 10.06
N THR A 125 11.64 4.36 10.52
CA THR A 125 12.13 3.05 10.98
C THR A 125 12.99 2.37 9.90
N ILE A 126 12.48 2.25 8.68
CA ILE A 126 13.21 1.65 7.54
C ILE A 126 14.56 2.36 7.32
N LYS A 127 14.55 3.69 7.31
CA LYS A 127 15.78 4.51 7.09
C LYS A 127 16.77 4.35 8.24
N ASN A 128 16.31 4.35 9.49
CA ASN A 128 17.16 4.18 10.67
C ASN A 128 17.84 2.81 10.70
N LYS A 129 17.13 1.77 10.23
CA LYS A 129 17.68 0.41 10.08
C LYS A 129 18.52 0.21 8.82
N LYS A 130 18.63 1.24 7.97
CA LYS A 130 19.40 1.22 6.72
C LYS A 130 18.94 0.13 5.73
N CYS A 131 17.67 -0.27 5.80
CA CYS A 131 17.08 -1.21 4.85
C CYS A 131 16.95 -0.58 3.46
N ARG A 132 16.90 -1.43 2.43
CA ARG A 132 16.66 -0.97 1.05
C ARG A 132 15.25 -0.42 0.95
N SER A 133 15.11 0.79 0.40
CA SER A 133 13.85 1.52 0.48
C SER A 133 13.58 2.32 -0.79
N ILE A 134 12.37 2.30 -1.31
CA ILE A 134 11.93 3.07 -2.49
C ILE A 134 10.64 3.84 -2.14
N LYS A 135 10.54 5.09 -2.58
CA LYS A 135 9.26 5.83 -2.59
C LYS A 135 8.70 5.80 -3.99
N MET A 136 7.40 5.58 -4.10
CA MET A 136 6.69 5.58 -5.38
C MET A 136 5.47 6.48 -5.27
N ASP A 137 5.15 7.20 -6.33
CA ASP A 137 3.92 7.98 -6.42
C ASP A 137 2.97 7.38 -7.46
N ILE A 138 1.76 6.98 -7.03
CA ILE A 138 0.76 6.42 -7.95
C ILE A 138 0.35 7.40 -9.04
N ASP A 139 0.43 8.71 -8.77
CA ASP A 139 0.06 9.74 -9.73
C ASP A 139 1.12 9.90 -10.84
N PHE A 140 2.35 9.36 -10.63
CA PHE A 140 3.47 9.36 -11.59
C PHE A 140 4.12 7.97 -11.76
N ILE A 141 3.31 6.92 -11.64
CA ILE A 141 3.77 5.57 -11.31
C ILE A 141 4.65 4.88 -12.35
N LYS A 142 4.56 5.25 -13.63
CA LYS A 142 5.15 4.46 -14.73
C LYS A 142 6.65 4.21 -14.53
N ASN A 143 7.41 5.28 -14.29
CA ASN A 143 8.87 5.17 -14.17
C ASN A 143 9.26 4.53 -12.83
N ASP A 144 8.56 4.89 -11.75
CA ASP A 144 8.75 4.30 -10.42
C ASP A 144 8.55 2.78 -10.44
N PHE A 145 7.50 2.31 -11.12
CA PHE A 145 7.20 0.90 -11.27
C PHE A 145 8.25 0.16 -12.11
N ILE A 146 8.67 0.74 -13.24
CA ILE A 146 9.76 0.17 -14.08
C ILE A 146 11.04 0.03 -13.25
N ASN A 147 11.39 1.06 -12.47
CA ASN A 147 12.57 1.04 -11.63
C ASN A 147 12.49 -0.07 -10.57
N LEU A 148 11.35 -0.20 -9.88
CA LEU A 148 11.15 -1.26 -8.88
C LEU A 148 11.18 -2.66 -9.53
N TRP A 149 10.50 -2.85 -10.67
CA TRP A 149 10.49 -4.10 -11.43
C TRP A 149 11.91 -4.56 -11.77
N ASN A 150 12.73 -3.66 -12.30
CA ASN A 150 14.12 -3.94 -12.64
C ASN A 150 14.98 -4.19 -11.40
N THR A 151 14.77 -3.43 -10.33
CA THR A 151 15.49 -3.60 -9.05
C THR A 151 15.20 -4.96 -8.41
N LEU A 152 13.97 -5.45 -8.53
CA LEU A 152 13.58 -6.79 -8.06
C LEU A 152 14.06 -7.91 -9.00
N GLY A 153 14.52 -7.59 -10.21
CA GLY A 153 14.82 -8.59 -11.24
C GLY A 153 13.57 -9.36 -11.65
N CYS A 154 12.42 -8.69 -11.73
CA CYS A 154 11.19 -9.34 -12.16
C CYS A 154 11.29 -9.80 -13.62
N GLU A 155 10.88 -11.03 -13.87
CA GLU A 155 10.74 -11.63 -15.19
C GLU A 155 9.26 -11.66 -15.58
N GLY A 156 8.94 -11.60 -16.87
CA GLY A 156 7.58 -11.64 -17.39
C GLY A 156 7.21 -10.42 -18.25
N ASP A 157 5.91 -10.13 -18.37
CA ASP A 157 5.41 -9.10 -19.28
C ASP A 157 5.28 -7.72 -18.59
N LEU A 158 6.39 -6.98 -18.58
CA LEU A 158 6.44 -5.60 -18.09
C LEU A 158 5.46 -4.66 -18.82
N LYS A 159 5.19 -4.90 -20.11
CA LYS A 159 4.29 -4.03 -20.89
C LYS A 159 2.84 -4.21 -20.42
N SER A 160 2.40 -5.45 -20.22
CA SER A 160 1.09 -5.76 -19.65
C SER A 160 0.97 -5.28 -18.20
N ALA A 161 2.04 -5.42 -17.40
CA ALA A 161 2.09 -4.86 -16.04
C ALA A 161 1.82 -3.35 -16.03
N ILE A 162 2.54 -2.57 -16.84
CA ILE A 162 2.36 -1.11 -16.95
C ILE A 162 0.96 -0.75 -17.45
N ASN A 163 0.40 -1.52 -18.40
CA ASN A 163 -0.93 -1.25 -18.92
C ASN A 163 -2.01 -1.46 -17.85
N SER A 164 -1.86 -2.45 -16.97
CA SER A 164 -2.81 -2.70 -15.88
C SER A 164 -2.89 -1.54 -14.87
N LEU A 165 -1.82 -0.76 -14.71
CA LEU A 165 -1.79 0.43 -13.85
C LEU A 165 -2.64 1.59 -14.38
N LYS A 166 -2.92 1.61 -15.69
CA LYS A 166 -3.75 2.66 -16.33
C LYS A 166 -5.24 2.42 -16.16
N VAL A 167 -5.65 1.20 -15.82
CA VAL A 167 -7.05 0.83 -15.68
C VAL A 167 -7.50 1.17 -14.26
N PRO A 168 -8.56 1.98 -14.08
CA PRO A 168 -9.14 2.17 -12.76
C PRO A 168 -9.71 0.84 -12.25
N VAL A 169 -9.00 0.16 -11.35
CA VAL A 169 -9.44 -1.13 -10.76
C VAL A 169 -10.61 -0.95 -9.77
N ASN A 170 -11.08 0.27 -9.54
CA ASN A 170 -12.16 0.60 -8.61
C ASN A 170 -13.32 1.34 -9.30
N THR A 171 -13.79 0.87 -10.44
CA THR A 171 -15.13 1.23 -10.91
C THR A 171 -16.14 0.34 -10.18
N THR A 172 -17.13 0.98 -9.55
CA THR A 172 -18.17 0.39 -8.70
C THR A 172 -18.92 -0.80 -9.35
N ALA A 173 -18.80 -0.97 -10.68
CA ALA A 173 -19.39 -2.04 -11.46
C ALA A 173 -18.92 -3.46 -11.09
N GLU A 174 -17.70 -3.65 -10.58
CA GLU A 174 -17.20 -5.00 -10.24
C GLU A 174 -17.56 -5.46 -8.81
N ARG A 175 -17.90 -4.54 -7.91
CA ARG A 175 -18.25 -4.88 -6.51
C ARG A 175 -19.63 -5.55 -6.36
N ASN A 176 -20.49 -5.46 -7.39
CA ASN A 176 -21.83 -6.06 -7.39
C ASN A 176 -21.86 -7.48 -7.99
N LYS A 177 -20.70 -8.13 -8.16
CA LYS A 177 -20.61 -9.51 -8.69
C LYS A 177 -20.42 -10.59 -7.62
N TYR A 178 -20.40 -10.22 -6.34
CA TYR A 178 -20.32 -11.16 -5.21
C TYR A 178 -21.27 -10.74 -4.10
#